data_AF-A0A8J8PS15-F1
#
_entry.id   AF-A0A8J8PS15-F1
#
_cell.length_a   1.000
_cell.length_b   1.000
_cell.length_c   1.000
_cell.angle_alpha   90.00
_cell.angle_beta   90.00
_cell.angle_gamma   90.00
#
_symmetry.space_group_name_H-M   'P 1'
#
loop_
_entity.id
_entity.type
_entity.pdbx_description
1 polymer ?
#
loop_
_entity_poly.entity_id
_entity_poly.type
_entity_poly.pdbx_seq_one_letter_code
_entity_poly.pdbx_strand_id
1 'polypeptide(L)'
;MLKIVRKYYRIRDFHKKARKIGKWVVDTAKSLNVSAIFLEDLNNMIKRLPVEFRDKLYSIQYGRIQYWIEWQAKKYGVKVVYVDPSFSSTHCPKCGKEMKEVSYRYFHFIKCGNENDHDVIAILYGSLSISTVP
;
A
#
# COMPACT_ATOMS: atom_id res chain seq x y z
N MET A 1 -17.19 0.84 -31.52
CA MET A 1 -17.80 1.97 -30.77
C MET A 1 -18.25 1.61 -29.35
N LEU A 2 -19.09 0.57 -29.14
CA LEU A 2 -19.61 0.17 -27.81
C LEU A 2 -18.55 -0.18 -26.74
N LYS A 3 -17.42 -0.79 -27.14
CA LYS A 3 -16.32 -1.13 -26.21
C LYS A 3 -15.63 0.11 -25.62
N ILE A 4 -15.52 1.20 -26.39
CA ILE A 4 -14.87 2.45 -25.95
C ILE A 4 -15.76 3.17 -24.93
N VAL A 5 -17.07 3.25 -25.20
CA VAL A 5 -18.04 3.86 -24.30
C VAL A 5 -18.10 3.11 -22.96
N ARG A 6 -18.16 1.76 -22.97
CA ARG A 6 -18.11 0.95 -21.74
C ARG A 6 -16.82 1.16 -20.94
N LYS A 7 -15.66 1.24 -21.62
CA LYS A 7 -14.38 1.53 -20.98
C LYS A 7 -14.39 2.92 -20.32
N TYR A 8 -14.94 3.93 -20.99
CA TYR A 8 -15.10 5.29 -20.43
C TYR A 8 -15.98 5.30 -19.17
N TYR A 9 -17.15 4.65 -19.19
CA TYR A 9 -18.02 4.55 -18.02
C TYR A 9 -17.35 3.85 -16.84
N ARG A 10 -16.60 2.78 -17.10
CA ARG A 10 -15.83 2.04 -16.08
C ARG A 10 -14.72 2.91 -15.47
N ILE A 11 -14.01 3.69 -16.29
CA ILE A 11 -12.98 4.64 -15.82
C ILE A 11 -13.61 5.74 -14.94
N ARG A 12 -14.76 6.27 -15.35
CA ARG A 12 -15.49 7.33 -14.61
C ARG A 12 -16.06 6.82 -13.29
N ASP A 13 -16.63 5.62 -13.29
CA ASP A 13 -17.15 4.98 -12.07
C ASP A 13 -16.02 4.69 -11.07
N PHE A 14 -14.90 4.16 -11.57
CA PHE A 14 -13.72 3.95 -10.74
C PHE A 14 -13.20 5.26 -10.15
N HIS A 15 -13.17 6.35 -10.92
CA HIS A 15 -12.75 7.65 -10.41
C HIS A 15 -13.59 8.11 -9.20
N LYS A 16 -14.91 7.90 -9.24
CA LYS A 16 -15.79 8.20 -8.09
C LYS A 16 -15.47 7.31 -6.89
N LYS A 17 -15.23 6.02 -7.11
CA LYS A 17 -14.85 5.06 -6.06
C LYS A 17 -13.51 5.43 -5.43
N ALA A 18 -12.49 5.71 -6.23
CA ALA A 18 -11.16 6.12 -5.74
C ALA A 18 -11.24 7.37 -4.86
N ARG A 19 -12.05 8.37 -5.24
CA ARG A 19 -12.28 9.56 -4.42
C ARG A 19 -12.94 9.24 -3.07
N LYS A 20 -13.93 8.33 -3.06
CA LYS A 20 -14.58 7.88 -1.81
C LYS A 20 -13.59 7.14 -0.90
N ILE A 21 -12.78 6.24 -1.47
CA ILE A 21 -11.74 5.51 -0.74
C ILE A 21 -10.72 6.49 -0.15
N GLY A 22 -10.19 7.41 -0.95
CA GLY A 22 -9.21 8.40 -0.47
C GLY A 22 -9.75 9.25 0.68
N LYS A 23 -11.02 9.67 0.60
CA LYS A 23 -11.68 10.37 1.71
C LYS A 23 -11.79 9.48 2.96
N TRP A 24 -12.25 8.25 2.80
CA TRP A 24 -12.43 7.30 3.92
C TRP A 24 -11.10 7.00 4.64
N VAL A 25 -10.01 6.78 3.89
CA VAL A 25 -8.68 6.54 4.47
C VAL A 25 -8.24 7.73 5.33
N VAL A 26 -8.37 8.96 4.81
CA VAL A 26 -7.94 10.16 5.53
C VAL A 26 -8.86 10.49 6.72
N ASP A 27 -10.17 10.28 6.59
CA ASP A 27 -11.11 10.46 7.70
C ASP A 27 -10.80 9.45 8.83
N THR A 28 -10.47 8.21 8.49
CA THR A 28 -10.04 7.17 9.46
C THR A 28 -8.72 7.53 10.12
N ALA A 29 -7.74 7.99 9.35
CA ALA A 29 -6.46 8.46 9.87
C ALA A 29 -6.66 9.58 10.91
N LYS A 30 -7.56 10.53 10.62
CA LYS A 30 -7.92 11.60 11.55
C LYS A 30 -8.61 11.10 12.80
N SER A 31 -9.58 10.19 12.69
CA SER A 31 -10.30 9.66 13.86
C SER A 31 -9.38 8.86 14.79
N LEU A 32 -8.36 8.23 14.24
CA LEU A 32 -7.33 7.50 14.98
C LEU A 32 -6.15 8.37 15.42
N ASN A 33 -6.17 9.68 15.10
CA ASN A 33 -5.11 10.64 15.41
C ASN A 33 -3.70 10.18 14.96
N VAL A 34 -3.61 9.54 13.79
CA VAL A 34 -2.32 9.09 13.25
C VAL A 34 -1.55 10.25 12.61
N SER A 35 -0.23 10.25 12.77
CA SER A 35 0.65 11.31 12.24
C SER A 35 0.96 11.16 10.75
N ALA A 36 0.89 9.94 10.22
CA ALA A 36 1.22 9.63 8.83
C ALA A 36 0.43 8.46 8.27
N ILE A 37 0.24 8.47 6.95
CA ILE A 37 -0.31 7.36 6.15
C ILE A 37 0.82 6.77 5.31
N PHE A 38 1.01 5.45 5.39
CA PHE A 38 1.99 4.73 4.58
C PHE A 38 1.32 4.18 3.32
N LEU A 39 1.91 4.46 2.16
CA LEU A 39 1.51 3.90 0.88
C LEU A 39 2.68 3.14 0.27
N GLU A 40 2.43 1.99 -0.33
CA GLU A 40 3.49 1.24 -1.02
C GLU A 40 3.84 1.91 -2.36
N ASP A 41 5.14 2.07 -2.64
CA ASP A 41 5.60 2.46 -3.98
C ASP A 41 5.66 1.24 -4.90
N LEU A 42 4.54 0.99 -5.58
CA LEU A 42 4.44 -0.14 -6.50
C LEU A 42 5.12 0.13 -7.87
N ASN A 43 5.64 1.33 -8.14
CA ASN A 43 6.11 1.71 -9.48
C ASN A 43 7.24 0.80 -9.98
N ASN A 44 8.15 0.40 -9.09
CA ASN A 44 9.28 -0.47 -9.43
C ASN A 44 8.88 -1.95 -9.42
N MET A 45 7.96 -2.34 -8.55
CA MET A 45 7.46 -3.72 -8.45
C MET A 45 6.64 -4.11 -9.68
N ILE A 46 5.76 -3.23 -10.16
CA ILE A 46 4.86 -3.49 -11.31
C ILE A 46 5.64 -3.86 -12.58
N LYS A 47 6.83 -3.27 -12.78
CA LYS A 47 7.71 -3.57 -13.92
C LYS A 47 8.28 -4.99 -13.89
N ARG A 48 8.35 -5.61 -12.71
CA ARG A 48 8.88 -6.98 -12.51
C ARG A 48 7.78 -8.04 -12.52
N LEU A 49 6.51 -7.64 -12.42
CA LEU A 49 5.38 -8.58 -12.44
C LEU A 49 5.09 -9.13 -13.84
N PRO A 50 4.56 -10.37 -13.93
CA PRO A 50 4.03 -10.91 -15.18
C PRO A 50 2.94 -10.02 -15.77
N VAL A 51 2.78 -10.06 -17.10
CA VAL A 51 1.87 -9.17 -17.86
C VAL A 51 0.44 -9.20 -17.31
N GLU A 52 -0.08 -10.39 -16.98
CA GLU A 52 -1.44 -10.54 -16.46
C GLU A 52 -1.68 -9.80 -15.14
N PHE A 53 -0.70 -9.81 -14.23
CA PHE A 53 -0.79 -9.12 -12.95
C PHE A 53 -0.62 -7.61 -13.12
N ARG A 54 0.31 -7.21 -14.01
CA ARG A 54 0.51 -5.81 -14.39
C ARG A 54 -0.77 -5.20 -14.98
N ASP A 55 -1.43 -5.91 -15.89
CA ASP A 55 -2.68 -5.46 -16.51
C ASP A 55 -3.82 -5.35 -15.50
N LYS A 56 -3.88 -6.26 -14.51
CA LYS A 56 -4.83 -6.15 -13.39
C LYS A 56 -4.58 -4.90 -12.56
N LEU A 57 -3.33 -4.61 -12.18
CA LEU A 57 -2.99 -3.43 -11.38
C LEU A 57 -3.27 -2.12 -12.14
N TYR A 58 -2.93 -2.05 -13.43
CA TYR A 58 -3.31 -0.90 -14.27
C TYR A 58 -4.83 -0.79 -14.45
N SER A 59 -5.53 -1.91 -14.55
CA SER A 59 -7.00 -1.94 -14.67
C SER A 59 -7.70 -1.47 -13.39
N ILE A 60 -7.11 -1.75 -12.23
CA ILE A 60 -7.54 -1.23 -10.92
C ILE A 60 -7.13 0.23 -10.76
N GLN A 61 -6.27 0.79 -11.63
CA GLN A 61 -5.84 2.19 -11.59
C GLN A 61 -5.35 2.59 -10.19
N TYR A 62 -4.54 1.73 -9.57
CA TYR A 62 -4.03 1.88 -8.21
C TYR A 62 -3.46 3.28 -7.92
N GLY A 63 -2.69 3.84 -8.86
CA GLY A 63 -2.14 5.20 -8.73
C GLY A 63 -3.20 6.29 -8.58
N ARG A 64 -4.44 6.09 -9.06
CA ARG A 64 -5.54 7.03 -8.81
C ARG A 64 -6.02 6.98 -7.36
N ILE A 65 -5.99 5.83 -6.71
CA ILE A 65 -6.34 5.73 -5.28
C ILE A 65 -5.28 6.47 -4.47
N GLN A 66 -4.00 6.21 -4.72
CA GLN A 66 -2.89 6.89 -4.06
C GLN A 66 -2.97 8.41 -4.23
N TYR A 67 -3.20 8.89 -5.47
CA TYR A 67 -3.41 10.30 -5.76
C TYR A 67 -4.55 10.92 -4.92
N TRP A 68 -5.70 10.24 -4.82
CA TRP A 68 -6.82 10.75 -4.03
C TRP A 68 -6.54 10.75 -2.52
N ILE A 69 -5.77 9.78 -2.02
CA ILE A 69 -5.32 9.75 -0.62
C ILE A 69 -4.39 10.93 -0.37
N GLU A 70 -3.34 11.12 -1.17
CA GLU A 70 -2.41 12.25 -1.06
C GLU A 70 -3.12 13.60 -1.11
N TRP A 71 -4.03 13.75 -2.08
CA TRP A 71 -4.75 15.01 -2.27
C TRP A 71 -5.63 15.34 -1.06
N GLN A 72 -6.31 14.34 -0.49
CA GLN A 72 -7.10 14.52 0.73
C GLN A 72 -6.19 14.77 1.93
N ALA A 73 -5.12 14.00 2.09
CA ALA A 73 -4.18 14.11 3.20
C ALA A 73 -3.54 15.51 3.25
N LYS A 74 -3.11 16.04 2.09
CA LYS A 74 -2.58 17.40 1.95
C LYS A 74 -3.55 18.48 2.41
N LYS A 75 -4.86 18.29 2.20
CA LYS A 75 -5.88 19.24 2.66
C LYS A 75 -6.05 19.28 4.17
N TYR A 76 -5.78 18.17 4.85
CA TYR A 76 -5.98 18.04 6.29
C TYR A 76 -4.65 17.96 7.08
N GLY A 77 -3.52 18.22 6.43
CA GLY A 77 -2.20 18.24 7.08
C GLY A 77 -1.69 16.86 7.51
N VAL A 78 -2.20 15.77 6.94
CA VAL A 78 -1.72 14.41 7.23
C VAL A 78 -0.54 14.09 6.32
N LYS A 79 0.59 13.63 6.89
CA LYS A 79 1.77 13.22 6.11
C LYS A 79 1.49 11.92 5.36
N VAL A 80 1.88 11.84 4.09
CA VAL A 80 1.88 10.59 3.32
C VAL A 80 3.33 10.19 3.07
N VAL A 81 3.67 8.94 3.40
CA VAL A 81 5.01 8.39 3.23
C VAL A 81 4.93 7.19 2.30
N TYR A 82 5.77 7.18 1.27
CA TYR A 82 5.91 6.02 0.41
C TYR A 82 6.94 5.06 0.98
N VAL A 83 6.58 3.77 1.02
CA VAL A 83 7.46 2.69 1.48
C VAL A 83 7.70 1.71 0.36
N ASP A 84 8.92 1.19 0.26
CA ASP A 84 9.26 0.19 -0.75
C ASP A 84 8.64 -1.17 -0.37
N PRO A 85 7.78 -1.76 -1.23
CA PRO A 85 7.09 -3.03 -0.95
C PRO A 85 8.04 -4.23 -0.86
N SER A 86 9.28 -4.12 -1.34
CA SER A 86 10.23 -5.23 -1.35
C SER A 86 10.72 -5.61 0.05
N PHE A 87 10.80 -4.65 0.98
CA PHE A 87 11.31 -4.89 2.33
C PHE A 87 10.32 -5.60 3.25
N SER A 88 9.01 -5.39 3.05
CA SER A 88 7.96 -5.96 3.92
C SER A 88 7.67 -7.45 3.66
N SER A 89 8.14 -8.00 2.54
CA SER A 89 7.72 -9.31 2.06
C SER A 89 8.56 -10.50 2.55
N THR A 90 9.81 -10.26 2.96
CA THR A 90 10.77 -11.36 3.19
C THR A 90 11.77 -11.11 4.31
N HIS A 91 11.87 -9.88 4.84
CA HIS A 91 12.83 -9.54 5.89
C HIS A 91 12.11 -9.17 7.19
N CYS A 92 12.81 -9.34 8.31
CA CYS A 92 12.31 -9.02 9.64
C CYS A 92 12.44 -7.51 9.89
N PRO A 93 11.37 -6.80 10.27
CA PRO A 93 11.42 -5.37 10.55
C PRO A 93 12.37 -5.03 11.70
N LYS A 94 12.49 -5.92 12.69
CA LYS A 94 13.31 -5.69 13.90
C LYS A 94 14.81 -5.87 13.67
N CYS A 95 15.22 -6.85 12.87
CA CYS A 95 16.64 -7.24 12.77
C CYS A 95 17.19 -7.29 11.34
N GLY A 96 16.35 -7.06 10.33
CA GLY A 96 16.73 -7.07 8.92
C GLY A 96 17.15 -8.43 8.38
N LYS A 97 16.97 -9.53 9.12
CA LYS A 97 17.25 -10.89 8.63
C LYS A 97 16.03 -11.50 7.96
N GLU A 98 16.27 -12.47 7.08
CA GLU A 98 15.21 -13.17 6.36
C GLU A 98 14.17 -13.81 7.28
N MET A 99 12.95 -13.85 6.79
CA MET A 99 11.81 -14.55 7.37
C MET A 99 11.45 -15.72 6.47
N LYS A 100 10.85 -16.75 7.06
CA LYS A 100 10.37 -17.93 6.35
C LYS A 100 8.85 -17.97 6.40
N GLU A 101 8.20 -18.07 5.24
CA GLU A 101 6.75 -18.32 5.22
C GLU A 101 6.48 -19.72 5.77
N VAL A 102 5.64 -19.80 6.81
CA VAL A 102 5.26 -21.05 7.49
C VAL A 102 3.85 -21.50 7.11
N SER A 103 2.99 -20.55 6.75
CA SER A 103 1.65 -20.78 6.21
C SER A 103 1.24 -19.56 5.39
N TYR A 104 0.11 -19.65 4.66
CA TYR A 104 -0.34 -18.56 3.77
C TYR A 104 -0.38 -17.21 4.50
N ARG A 105 0.48 -16.28 4.06
CA ARG A 105 0.64 -14.92 4.62
C ARG A 105 1.16 -14.89 6.07
N TYR A 106 1.74 -15.97 6.58
CA TYR A 106 2.27 -16.05 7.93
C TYR A 106 3.77 -16.39 7.91
N PHE A 107 4.57 -15.59 8.61
CA PHE A 107 6.03 -15.63 8.52
C PHE A 107 6.69 -15.83 9.88
N HIS A 108 7.65 -16.75 9.93
CA HIS A 108 8.55 -16.99 11.04
C HIS A 108 9.86 -16.22 10.88
N PHE A 109 10.28 -15.51 11.94
CA PHE A 109 11.45 -14.65 11.94
C PHE A 109 12.66 -15.47 12.38
N ILE A 110 13.51 -15.89 11.43
CA ILE A 110 14.59 -16.86 11.67
C ILE A 110 15.51 -16.48 12.84
N LYS A 111 15.85 -15.19 12.98
CA LYS A 111 16.72 -14.69 14.06
C LYS A 111 15.95 -14.28 15.33
N CYS A 112 14.74 -13.75 15.19
CA CYS A 112 13.98 -13.20 16.32
C CYS A 112 13.08 -14.23 17.01
N GLY A 113 12.80 -15.36 16.37
CA GLY A 113 11.98 -16.45 16.90
C GLY A 113 10.47 -16.15 16.96
N ASN A 114 10.02 -15.01 16.45
CA ASN A 114 8.61 -14.63 16.44
C ASN A 114 7.93 -15.00 15.13
N GLU A 115 6.62 -15.17 15.18
CA GLU A 115 5.79 -15.39 13.99
C GLU A 115 4.69 -14.35 13.91
N ASN A 116 4.39 -13.85 12.71
CA ASN A 116 3.35 -12.86 12.49
C ASN A 116 2.72 -12.98 11.10
N ASP A 117 1.51 -12.43 11.00
CA ASP A 117 0.85 -12.21 9.71
C ASP A 117 1.57 -11.11 8.91
N HIS A 118 1.59 -11.27 7.58
CA HIS A 118 2.23 -10.36 6.64
C HIS A 118 1.73 -8.91 6.77
N ASP A 119 0.44 -8.68 7.07
CA ASP A 119 -0.11 -7.33 7.22
C ASP A 119 0.39 -6.68 8.51
N VAL A 120 0.53 -7.45 9.59
CA VAL A 120 1.14 -6.97 10.84
C VAL A 120 2.61 -6.60 10.58
N ILE A 121 3.33 -7.44 9.83
CA ILE A 121 4.73 -7.18 9.47
C ILE A 121 4.85 -5.89 8.64
N ALA A 122 3.97 -5.69 7.66
CA ALA A 122 3.95 -4.47 6.85
C ALA A 122 3.70 -3.20 7.70
N ILE A 123 2.79 -3.28 8.68
CA ILE A 123 2.52 -2.17 9.63
C ILE A 123 3.76 -1.88 10.49
N LEU A 124 4.47 -2.93 10.97
CA LEU A 124 5.70 -2.77 11.76
C LEU A 124 6.79 -2.08 10.94
N TYR A 125 6.94 -2.43 9.67
CA TYR A 125 7.85 -1.74 8.74
C TYR A 125 7.50 -0.26 8.56
N GLY A 126 6.22 0.04 8.34
CA GLY A 126 5.75 1.43 8.24
C GLY A 126 6.07 2.21 9.52
N SER A 127 5.83 1.63 10.69
CA SER A 127 6.10 2.27 11.97
C SER A 127 7.59 2.56 12.21
N LEU A 128 8.47 1.63 11.83
CA LEU A 128 9.93 1.81 11.92
C LEU A 128 10.46 2.82 10.90
N SER A 129 9.84 2.93 9.73
CA SER A 129 10.24 3.94 8.74
C SER A 129 10.08 5.37 9.28
N ILE A 130 9.16 5.61 10.22
CA ILE A 130 8.98 6.92 10.88
C ILE A 130 10.20 7.31 11.71
N SER A 131 10.78 6.36 12.47
CA SER A 131 11.90 6.66 13.36
C SER A 131 13.23 6.85 12.62
N THR A 132 13.30 6.39 11.37
CA THR A 132 14.49 6.52 10.50
C THR A 132 14.45 7.72 9.57
N VAL A 133 13.29 8.39 9.43
CA VAL A 133 13.18 9.63 8.64
C VAL A 133 13.61 10.80 9.55
N PRO A 134 14.69 11.53 9.22
CA PRO A 134 15.18 12.64 10.03
C PRO A 134 14.14 13.77 10.19
#